data_AF-A0A3B0JJH1-F1
#
_entry.id   AF-A0A3B0JJH1-F1
#
_cell.length_a   1.000
_cell.length_b   1.000
_cell.length_c   1.000
_cell.angle_alpha   90.00
_cell.angle_beta   90.00
_cell.angle_gamma   90.00
#
_symmetry.space_group_name_H-M   'P 1'
#
loop_
_entity.id
_entity.type
_entity.pdbx_description
1 polymer ?
#
loop_
_entity_poly.entity_id
_entity_poly.type
_entity_poly.pdbx_seq_one_letter_code
_entity_poly.pdbx_strand_id
1 'polypeptide(L)'
;MSQLLRTLCIQSVLLVLFLCLLQAMELQLHEQQLQQQQDEQARLREYQLRQQQQREQQAQQRRHSSTTTSRKPFIIPNGLSLPRRGEHPDKCYREVPAVFFQYDKEVKIVGNSTTNRHFNVIEVCCKGWRRYEYDWSRCVPDCDDRCQENGFCLAGGICQCFDDFVLNYRNNCVPTCPLGCPHGRCFLNGTCQCDKGYELDGSRLFCQPQCNQTCGHNEVCMEPGKCTCAEGFVKGLRESAALGCQPICIPDCGYGYCVAPNQCECFPGYHKRINGTSCENGFYKRCENGFRANETTCVCQNGFRYDNNTASCLPDCGDNCENGVCISPGNCRCFNGYVRNREKCEAVCDRGCGFYGKCIAPNVCGCAIVPGPESSYQKCAMGMCSSLGRCRCLEGKMRFIDKCMSPDTVTTYASVDPTRANSSLILEFELLLGRHFILGGAERFHNSMWWL
;
A
#
# COMPACT_ATOMS: atom_id res chain seq x y z
N MET A 1 28.99 -21.93 -104.58
CA MET A 1 28.84 -21.31 -103.25
C MET A 1 29.04 -22.40 -102.22
N SER A 2 30.25 -22.48 -101.65
CA SER A 2 30.78 -23.66 -100.94
C SER A 2 30.04 -23.93 -99.62
N GLN A 3 29.68 -25.20 -99.37
CA GLN A 3 28.99 -25.66 -98.16
C GLN A 3 29.67 -25.21 -96.86
N LEU A 4 31.00 -25.04 -96.89
CA LEU A 4 31.82 -24.53 -95.80
C LEU A 4 31.36 -23.15 -95.29
N LEU A 5 30.96 -22.23 -96.17
CA LEU A 5 30.51 -20.89 -95.77
C LEU A 5 29.14 -20.95 -95.07
N ARG A 6 28.25 -21.84 -95.54
CA ARG A 6 26.94 -22.08 -94.90
C ARG A 6 27.11 -22.69 -93.51
N THR A 7 27.98 -23.69 -93.35
CA THR A 7 28.24 -24.30 -92.04
C THR A 7 28.88 -23.31 -91.07
N LEU A 8 29.81 -22.46 -91.53
CA LEU A 8 30.41 -21.41 -90.70
C LEU A 8 29.37 -20.37 -90.26
N CYS A 9 28.48 -19.91 -91.16
CA CYS A 9 27.39 -19.00 -90.80
C CYS A 9 26.39 -19.64 -89.82
N ILE A 10 26.05 -20.92 -90.01
CA ILE A 10 25.14 -21.61 -89.08
C ILE A 10 25.80 -21.77 -87.71
N GLN A 11 27.07 -22.17 -87.66
CA GLN A 11 27.80 -22.28 -86.39
C GLN A 11 28.01 -20.93 -85.72
N SER A 12 28.28 -19.84 -86.46
CA SER A 12 28.36 -18.50 -85.86
C SER A 12 27.02 -18.04 -85.29
N VAL A 13 25.90 -18.32 -85.98
CA VAL A 13 24.56 -18.00 -85.48
C VAL A 13 24.22 -18.84 -84.24
N LEU A 14 24.54 -20.13 -84.23
CA LEU A 14 24.35 -20.99 -83.06
C LEU A 14 25.20 -20.54 -81.86
N LEU A 15 26.43 -20.08 -82.11
CA LEU A 15 27.33 -19.61 -81.06
C LEU A 15 26.84 -18.28 -80.48
N VAL A 16 26.31 -17.37 -81.30
CA VAL A 16 25.65 -16.14 -80.83
C VAL A 16 24.39 -16.47 -80.03
N LEU A 17 23.54 -17.40 -80.49
CA LEU A 17 22.35 -17.83 -79.75
C LEU A 17 22.73 -18.47 -78.40
N PHE A 18 23.79 -19.27 -78.36
CA PHE A 18 24.29 -19.88 -77.13
C PHE A 18 24.80 -18.83 -76.13
N LEU A 19 25.56 -17.83 -76.60
CA LEU A 19 26.00 -16.71 -75.77
C LEU A 19 24.82 -15.88 -75.24
N CYS A 20 23.80 -15.62 -76.07
CA CYS A 20 22.58 -14.95 -75.62
C CYS A 20 21.82 -15.75 -74.54
N LEU A 21 21.75 -17.07 -74.67
CA LEU A 21 21.13 -17.94 -73.66
C LEU A 21 21.91 -17.94 -72.35
N LEU A 22 23.24 -18.02 -72.40
CA LEU A 22 24.09 -17.92 -71.21
C LEU A 22 23.89 -16.59 -70.49
N GLN A 23 23.87 -15.48 -71.23
CA GLN A 23 23.70 -14.15 -70.65
C GLN A 23 22.29 -13.93 -70.08
N ALA A 24 21.26 -14.54 -70.69
CA ALA A 24 19.91 -14.56 -70.13
C ALA A 24 19.85 -15.34 -68.81
N MET A 25 20.54 -16.48 -68.72
CA MET A 25 20.62 -17.25 -67.47
C MET A 25 21.37 -16.51 -66.36
N GLU A 26 22.48 -15.82 -66.69
CA GLU A 26 23.20 -14.99 -65.72
C GLU A 26 22.35 -13.84 -65.20
N LEU A 27 21.61 -13.16 -66.09
CA LEU A 27 20.69 -12.09 -65.70
C LEU A 27 19.59 -12.60 -64.76
N GLN A 28 19.01 -13.77 -65.08
CA GLN A 28 17.95 -14.39 -64.29
C GLN A 28 18.45 -14.84 -62.91
N LEU A 29 19.69 -15.34 -62.82
CA LEU A 29 20.34 -15.64 -61.55
C LEU A 29 20.60 -14.37 -60.73
N HIS A 30 21.02 -13.29 -61.38
CA HIS A 30 21.29 -12.02 -60.72
C HIS A 30 20.00 -11.38 -60.17
N GLU A 31 18.90 -11.43 -60.91
CA GLU A 31 17.58 -10.99 -60.43
C GLU A 31 17.13 -11.80 -59.21
N GLN A 32 17.31 -13.13 -59.22
CA GLN A 32 17.00 -13.96 -58.06
C GLN A 32 17.85 -13.62 -56.83
N GLN A 33 19.15 -13.36 -57.02
CA GLN A 33 20.03 -12.94 -55.92
C GLN A 33 19.63 -11.58 -55.36
N LEU A 34 19.29 -10.61 -56.22
CA LEU A 34 18.83 -9.30 -55.80
C LEU A 34 17.52 -9.39 -55.01
N GLN A 35 16.59 -10.24 -55.44
CA GLN A 35 15.32 -10.45 -54.76
C GLN A 35 15.50 -11.12 -53.39
N GLN A 36 16.41 -12.09 -53.27
CA GLN A 36 16.78 -12.67 -51.97
C GLN A 36 17.38 -11.63 -51.02
N GLN A 37 18.26 -10.75 -51.51
CA GLN A 37 18.81 -9.67 -50.70
C GLN A 37 17.75 -8.68 -50.22
N GLN A 38 16.78 -8.34 -51.07
CA GLN A 38 15.65 -7.47 -50.70
C GLN A 38 14.76 -8.12 -49.64
N ASP A 39 14.45 -9.41 -49.76
CA ASP A 39 13.64 -10.15 -48.78
C ASP A 39 14.35 -10.28 -47.43
N GLU A 40 15.68 -10.46 -47.42
CA GLU A 40 16.46 -10.53 -46.20
C GLU A 40 16.53 -9.16 -45.51
N GLN A 41 16.69 -8.07 -46.27
CA GLN A 41 16.60 -6.71 -45.74
C GLN A 41 15.21 -6.38 -45.19
N ALA A 42 14.13 -6.83 -45.84
CA ALA A 42 12.77 -6.66 -45.34
C ALA A 42 12.55 -7.39 -44.02
N ARG A 43 13.02 -8.66 -43.91
CA ARG A 43 12.96 -9.44 -42.67
C ARG A 43 13.74 -8.79 -41.52
N LEU A 44 14.93 -8.25 -41.80
CA LEU A 44 15.73 -7.53 -40.80
C LEU A 44 15.04 -6.27 -40.31
N ARG A 45 14.40 -5.49 -41.21
CA ARG A 45 13.61 -4.31 -40.82
C ARG A 45 12.42 -4.67 -39.95
N GLU A 46 11.68 -5.73 -40.29
CA GLU A 46 10.58 -6.22 -39.45
C GLU A 46 11.05 -6.66 -38.07
N TYR A 47 12.18 -7.37 -37.99
CA TYR A 47 12.75 -7.81 -36.73
C TYR A 47 13.14 -6.62 -35.83
N GLN A 48 13.75 -5.58 -36.43
CA GLN A 48 14.09 -4.35 -35.72
C GLN A 48 12.84 -3.60 -35.23
N LEU A 49 11.80 -3.49 -36.06
CA LEU A 49 10.51 -2.90 -35.68
C LEU A 49 9.85 -3.64 -34.52
N ARG A 50 9.84 -4.99 -34.54
CA ARG A 50 9.31 -5.80 -33.43
C ARG A 50 10.13 -5.61 -32.14
N GLN A 51 11.46 -5.56 -32.23
CA GLN A 51 12.30 -5.26 -31.06
C GLN A 51 12.06 -3.86 -30.52
N GLN A 52 11.83 -2.87 -31.38
CA GLN A 52 11.54 -1.50 -30.95
C GLN A 52 10.17 -1.42 -30.27
N GLN A 53 9.14 -2.07 -30.83
CA GLN A 53 7.83 -2.19 -30.19
C GLN A 53 7.90 -2.92 -28.85
N GLN A 54 8.67 -4.01 -28.73
CA GLN A 54 8.89 -4.68 -27.45
C GLN A 54 9.62 -3.79 -26.43
N ARG A 55 10.61 -3.00 -26.88
CA ARG A 55 11.31 -2.04 -26.01
C ARG A 55 10.38 -0.91 -25.56
N GLU A 56 9.53 -0.39 -26.45
CA GLU A 56 8.53 0.63 -26.12
C GLU A 56 7.46 0.08 -25.19
N GLN A 57 6.95 -1.13 -25.42
CA GLN A 57 6.04 -1.83 -24.52
C GLN A 57 6.69 -2.05 -23.16
N GLN A 58 7.93 -2.55 -23.09
CA GLN A 58 8.66 -2.68 -21.82
C GLN A 58 8.96 -1.33 -21.16
N ALA A 59 9.14 -0.25 -21.93
CA ALA A 59 9.33 1.10 -21.39
C ALA A 59 8.01 1.71 -20.88
N GLN A 60 6.88 1.45 -21.54
CA GLN A 60 5.54 1.77 -21.03
C GLN A 60 5.23 0.94 -19.79
N GLN A 61 5.48 -0.37 -19.82
CA GLN A 61 5.30 -1.26 -18.67
C GLN A 61 6.19 -0.82 -17.51
N ARG A 62 7.45 -0.41 -17.78
CA ARG A 62 8.33 0.21 -16.77
C ARG A 62 7.83 1.55 -16.27
N ARG A 63 7.21 2.40 -17.10
CA ARG A 63 6.53 3.62 -16.62
C ARG A 63 5.32 3.31 -15.72
N HIS A 64 4.62 2.19 -15.98
CA HIS A 64 3.50 1.72 -15.15
C HIS A 64 3.94 0.84 -13.96
N SER A 65 5.17 0.33 -13.94
CA SER A 65 5.71 -0.52 -12.87
C SER A 65 6.81 0.14 -12.03
N SER A 66 7.36 1.28 -12.45
CA SER A 66 8.19 2.15 -11.60
C SER A 66 7.36 2.91 -10.56
N THR A 67 6.04 2.77 -10.57
CA THR A 67 5.17 3.01 -9.41
C THR A 67 5.15 1.79 -8.48
N THR A 68 6.32 1.26 -8.11
CA THR A 68 6.48 0.47 -6.88
C THR A 68 6.96 1.40 -5.77
N THR A 69 6.22 2.49 -5.56
CA THR A 69 6.03 3.01 -4.21
C THR A 69 4.72 2.45 -3.73
N SER A 70 4.64 2.07 -2.47
CA SER A 70 3.40 1.71 -1.76
C SER A 70 2.40 2.87 -1.63
N ARG A 71 2.46 3.85 -2.53
CA ARG A 71 1.45 4.90 -2.66
C ARG A 71 0.35 4.34 -3.55
N LYS A 72 -0.89 4.41 -3.07
CA LYS A 72 -2.09 4.30 -3.91
C LYS A 72 -1.86 5.07 -5.22
N PRO A 73 -2.41 4.62 -6.37
CA PRO A 73 -2.33 5.39 -7.60
C PRO A 73 -2.68 6.86 -7.31
N PHE A 74 -1.76 7.74 -7.66
CA PHE A 74 -1.80 9.16 -7.39
C PHE A 74 -2.92 9.78 -8.24
N ILE A 75 -4.14 9.72 -7.75
CA ILE A 75 -5.16 10.68 -8.16
C ILE A 75 -4.75 11.94 -7.45
N ILE A 76 -4.12 12.89 -8.16
CA ILE A 76 -4.04 14.26 -7.66
C ILE A 76 -5.50 14.66 -7.50
N PRO A 77 -6.03 14.85 -6.26
CA PRO A 77 -7.36 15.40 -6.13
C PRO A 77 -7.29 16.75 -6.87
N ASN A 78 -8.20 17.00 -7.82
CA ASN A 78 -8.20 18.27 -8.56
C ASN A 78 -8.47 19.48 -7.62
N GLY A 79 -8.69 19.21 -6.33
CA GLY A 79 -8.79 20.12 -5.21
C GLY A 79 -7.47 20.24 -4.46
N LEU A 80 -7.04 21.48 -4.24
CA LEU A 80 -5.69 21.82 -3.79
C LEU A 80 -5.71 22.27 -2.33
N SER A 81 -5.37 21.35 -1.41
CA SER A 81 -4.90 21.72 -0.05
C SER A 81 -3.38 21.96 -0.11
N LEU A 82 -2.97 23.18 -0.40
CA LEU A 82 -1.55 23.54 -0.55
C LEU A 82 -1.02 24.34 0.66
N PRO A 83 0.27 24.18 1.02
CA PRO A 83 0.92 25.05 1.99
C PRO A 83 0.95 26.48 1.48
N ARG A 84 0.40 27.44 2.22
CA ARG A 84 0.42 28.86 1.87
C ARG A 84 1.66 29.54 2.44
N ARG A 85 2.16 30.56 1.71
CA ARG A 85 3.36 31.30 2.11
C ARG A 85 3.02 32.21 3.29
N GLY A 86 3.77 32.07 4.39
CA GLY A 86 3.54 32.84 5.62
C GLY A 86 2.45 32.29 6.55
N GLU A 87 1.80 31.17 6.17
CA GLU A 87 0.81 30.50 7.00
C GLU A 87 1.44 29.24 7.61
N HIS A 88 1.75 29.30 8.90
CA HIS A 88 2.37 28.21 9.65
C HIS A 88 1.41 27.79 10.76
N PRO A 89 0.46 26.89 10.47
CA PRO A 89 -0.49 26.41 11.46
C PRO A 89 0.24 25.74 12.63
N ASP A 90 -0.28 25.98 13.83
CA ASP A 90 0.24 25.34 15.04
C ASP A 90 0.11 23.82 14.94
N LYS A 91 1.07 23.15 15.56
CA LYS A 91 1.09 21.70 15.67
C LYS A 91 0.68 21.30 17.08
N CYS A 92 -0.07 20.22 17.15
CA CYS A 92 -0.61 19.66 18.37
C CYS A 92 0.17 18.40 18.76
N TYR A 93 0.09 18.00 20.02
CA TYR A 93 0.73 16.78 20.50
C TYR A 93 -0.32 15.69 20.75
N ARG A 94 0.00 14.46 20.34
CA ARG A 94 -0.83 13.29 20.57
C ARG A 94 0.00 12.13 21.06
N GLU A 95 -0.48 11.41 22.07
CA GLU A 95 0.11 10.16 22.50
C GLU A 95 -0.39 9.01 21.64
N VAL A 96 0.52 8.16 21.18
CA VAL A 96 0.20 6.96 20.41
C VAL A 96 1.01 5.76 20.96
N PRO A 97 0.49 4.53 20.89
CA PRO A 97 1.19 3.35 21.38
C PRO A 97 2.62 3.22 20.83
N ALA A 98 3.59 3.04 21.73
CA ALA A 98 5.01 2.96 21.40
C ALA A 98 5.36 1.72 20.55
N VAL A 99 4.54 0.66 20.61
CA VAL A 99 4.67 -0.55 19.78
C VAL A 99 4.68 -0.23 18.28
N PHE A 100 3.99 0.83 17.86
CA PHE A 100 3.96 1.24 16.45
C PHE A 100 5.29 1.75 15.90
N PHE A 101 6.27 2.06 16.75
CA PHE A 101 7.60 2.52 16.34
C PHE A 101 8.67 1.43 16.39
N GLN A 102 8.29 0.20 16.75
CA GLN A 102 9.22 -0.92 16.74
C GLN A 102 9.64 -1.26 15.30
N TYR A 103 10.94 -1.40 15.07
CA TYR A 103 11.51 -1.74 13.76
C TYR A 103 12.25 -3.07 13.77
N ASP A 104 12.48 -3.64 14.96
CA ASP A 104 13.11 -4.93 15.14
C ASP A 104 12.51 -5.67 16.35
N LYS A 105 12.54 -7.00 16.33
CA LYS A 105 11.89 -7.85 17.33
C LYS A 105 12.57 -7.76 18.69
N GLU A 106 13.89 -7.62 18.70
CA GLU A 106 14.70 -7.56 19.93
C GLU A 106 14.73 -6.17 20.56
N VAL A 107 14.29 -5.12 19.84
CA VAL A 107 14.24 -3.76 20.37
C VAL A 107 13.12 -3.64 21.39
N LYS A 108 13.50 -3.29 22.63
CA LYS A 108 12.54 -3.06 23.72
C LYS A 108 11.64 -1.87 23.39
N ILE A 109 10.33 -2.06 23.57
CA ILE A 109 9.33 -1.00 23.40
C ILE A 109 9.39 -0.08 24.62
N VAL A 110 9.96 1.12 24.44
CA VAL A 110 10.04 2.16 25.46
C VAL A 110 9.48 3.45 24.87
N GLY A 111 8.43 3.97 25.49
CA GLY A 111 7.77 5.22 25.13
C GLY A 111 8.38 6.44 25.84
N ASN A 112 8.21 7.63 25.25
CA ASN A 112 8.66 8.91 25.81
C ASN A 112 7.57 9.70 26.57
N SER A 113 6.36 9.15 26.74
CA SER A 113 5.27 9.80 27.48
C SER A 113 5.54 9.82 28.98
N THR A 114 5.21 10.95 29.62
CA THR A 114 5.23 11.12 31.08
C THR A 114 4.07 10.42 31.78
N THR A 115 2.98 10.11 31.05
CA THR A 115 1.78 9.49 31.63
C THR A 115 1.83 7.97 31.59
N ASN A 116 2.41 7.38 30.54
CA ASN A 116 2.55 5.93 30.41
C ASN A 116 3.76 5.56 29.53
N ARG A 117 4.67 4.72 30.05
CA ARG A 117 5.87 4.21 29.37
C ARG A 117 5.60 3.43 28.08
N HIS A 118 4.37 3.02 27.81
CA HIS A 118 3.97 2.32 26.59
C HIS A 118 3.46 3.26 25.48
N PHE A 119 3.55 4.58 25.68
CA PHE A 119 3.12 5.58 24.71
C PHE A 119 4.26 6.51 24.30
N ASN A 120 4.23 6.92 23.04
CA ASN A 120 5.04 8.00 22.51
C ASN A 120 4.19 9.23 22.26
N VAL A 121 4.65 10.38 22.73
CA VAL A 121 4.15 11.70 22.35
C VAL A 121 4.71 12.05 20.97
N ILE A 122 3.82 12.21 20.00
CA ILE A 122 4.15 12.65 18.66
C ILE A 122 3.52 14.00 18.34
N GLU A 123 4.18 14.75 17.48
CA GLU A 123 3.65 15.97 16.89
C GLU A 123 2.66 15.60 15.77
N VAL A 124 1.51 16.25 15.72
CA VAL A 124 0.46 16.08 14.71
C VAL A 124 -0.10 17.44 14.29
N CYS A 125 -0.74 17.52 13.13
CA CYS A 125 -1.49 18.72 12.76
C CYS A 125 -2.69 18.88 13.72
N CYS A 126 -2.96 20.12 14.12
CA CYS A 126 -4.13 20.42 14.94
C CYS A 126 -5.43 20.16 14.17
N LYS A 127 -6.56 20.10 14.90
CA LYS A 127 -7.88 19.83 14.30
C LYS A 127 -8.20 20.82 13.17
N GLY A 128 -8.74 20.30 12.06
CA GLY A 128 -9.01 21.07 10.83
C GLY A 128 -7.81 21.21 9.91
N TRP A 129 -6.69 20.56 10.24
CA TRP A 129 -5.48 20.51 9.42
C TRP A 129 -5.01 19.06 9.29
N ARG A 130 -4.48 18.72 8.12
CA ARG A 130 -3.88 17.42 7.81
C ARG A 130 -2.44 17.58 7.37
N ARG A 131 -1.66 16.50 7.47
CA ARG A 131 -0.28 16.49 6.97
C ARG A 131 -0.26 16.62 5.46
N TYR A 132 0.61 17.48 4.95
CA TYR A 132 0.81 17.64 3.52
C TYR A 132 1.53 16.43 2.93
N GLU A 133 1.01 15.86 1.84
CA GLU A 133 1.47 14.56 1.33
C GLU A 133 2.92 14.53 0.83
N TYR A 134 3.41 15.68 0.34
CA TYR A 134 4.77 15.81 -0.20
C TYR A 134 5.80 16.24 0.85
N ASP A 135 5.35 16.90 1.92
CA ASP A 135 6.19 17.32 3.04
C ASP A 135 5.42 17.11 4.35
N TRP A 136 5.62 15.95 4.97
CA TRP A 136 4.90 15.53 6.18
C TRP A 136 5.17 16.41 7.40
N SER A 137 6.16 17.32 7.32
CA SER A 137 6.44 18.31 8.36
C SER A 137 5.48 19.49 8.32
N ARG A 138 4.77 19.70 7.20
CA ARG A 138 3.81 20.79 6.99
C ARG A 138 2.38 20.31 7.16
N CYS A 139 1.55 21.22 7.64
CA CYS A 139 0.12 21.02 7.77
C CYS A 139 -0.61 21.90 6.74
N VAL A 140 -1.65 21.35 6.14
CA VAL A 140 -2.55 22.03 5.19
C VAL A 140 -3.99 21.89 5.68
N PRO A 141 -4.90 22.80 5.31
CA PRO A 141 -6.28 22.70 5.74
C PRO A 141 -6.91 21.37 5.32
N ASP A 142 -7.70 20.80 6.23
CA ASP A 142 -8.46 19.57 5.99
C ASP A 142 -9.92 19.91 5.68
N CYS A 143 -10.36 19.57 4.47
CA CYS A 143 -11.74 19.77 4.01
C CYS A 143 -12.54 18.46 4.01
N ASP A 144 -12.01 17.39 4.59
CA ASP A 144 -12.58 16.05 4.55
C ASP A 144 -12.83 15.61 3.09
N ASP A 145 -14.05 15.21 2.76
CA ASP A 145 -14.46 14.82 1.41
C ASP A 145 -15.00 15.98 0.54
N ARG A 146 -14.89 17.22 1.02
CA ARG A 146 -15.31 18.42 0.28
C ARG A 146 -14.17 18.99 -0.54
N CYS A 147 -14.52 19.55 -1.70
CA CYS A 147 -13.57 20.28 -2.56
C CYS A 147 -12.37 19.46 -2.94
N GLN A 148 -12.63 18.17 -3.17
CA GLN A 148 -11.71 17.22 -3.75
C GLN A 148 -11.31 17.60 -5.17
N GLU A 149 -12.10 18.46 -5.84
CA GLU A 149 -11.88 18.91 -7.21
C GLU A 149 -12.20 20.39 -7.40
N ASN A 150 -11.48 21.05 -8.31
CA ASN A 150 -11.77 22.38 -8.86
C ASN A 150 -11.85 23.53 -7.85
N GLY A 151 -11.10 23.43 -6.75
CA GLY A 151 -11.03 24.49 -5.74
C GLY A 151 -9.84 24.35 -4.79
N PHE A 152 -9.55 25.43 -4.08
CA PHE A 152 -8.62 25.45 -2.95
C PHE A 152 -9.35 25.14 -1.64
N CYS A 153 -8.73 24.32 -0.79
CA CYS A 153 -9.17 24.13 0.58
C CYS A 153 -8.46 25.14 1.49
N LEU A 154 -9.23 25.98 2.17
CA LEU A 154 -8.76 27.05 3.06
C LEU A 154 -8.93 26.67 4.54
N ALA A 155 -8.26 27.43 5.40
CA ALA A 155 -8.40 27.30 6.85
C ALA A 155 -9.88 27.36 7.28
N GLY A 156 -10.26 26.48 8.21
CA GLY A 156 -11.66 26.31 8.62
C GLY A 156 -12.49 25.34 7.76
N GLY A 157 -11.86 24.64 6.82
CA GLY A 157 -12.55 23.69 5.92
C GLY A 157 -13.39 24.41 4.86
N ILE A 158 -13.02 25.66 4.53
CA ILE A 158 -13.74 26.50 3.58
C ILE A 158 -13.21 26.25 2.18
N CYS A 159 -14.12 26.11 1.23
CA CYS A 159 -13.78 25.88 -0.16
C CYS A 159 -13.80 27.15 -0.99
N GLN A 160 -12.70 27.40 -1.69
CA GLN A 160 -12.59 28.47 -2.67
C GLN A 160 -12.48 27.86 -4.07
N CYS A 161 -13.58 27.85 -4.82
CA CYS A 161 -13.60 27.30 -6.17
C CYS A 161 -12.71 28.10 -7.12
N PHE A 162 -12.18 27.42 -8.15
CA PHE A 162 -11.48 28.10 -9.25
C PHE A 162 -12.46 28.93 -10.09
N ASP A 163 -11.91 29.80 -10.93
CA ASP A 163 -12.71 30.59 -11.87
C ASP A 163 -13.60 29.67 -12.72
N ASP A 164 -14.85 30.08 -12.95
CA ASP A 164 -15.91 29.32 -13.64
C ASP A 164 -16.44 28.07 -12.89
N PHE A 165 -16.07 27.89 -11.61
CA PHE A 165 -16.65 26.89 -10.72
C PHE A 165 -17.37 27.56 -9.54
N VAL A 166 -18.46 26.94 -9.10
CA VAL A 166 -19.28 27.44 -7.98
C VAL A 166 -19.56 26.34 -6.97
N LEU A 167 -19.81 26.72 -5.71
CA LEU A 167 -20.20 25.78 -4.68
C LEU A 167 -21.63 25.31 -4.92
N ASN A 168 -21.81 24.00 -5.01
CA ASN A 168 -23.13 23.40 -4.98
C ASN A 168 -23.65 23.25 -3.54
N TYR A 169 -24.85 22.72 -3.40
CA TYR A 169 -25.50 22.42 -2.12
C TYR A 169 -24.78 21.38 -1.23
N ARG A 170 -23.73 20.71 -1.73
CA ARG A 170 -22.84 19.80 -0.97
C ARG A 170 -21.49 20.44 -0.63
N ASN A 171 -21.34 21.76 -0.84
CA ASN A 171 -20.08 22.49 -0.71
C ASN A 171 -18.95 21.91 -1.59
N ASN A 172 -19.28 21.42 -2.79
CA ASN A 172 -18.31 21.01 -3.79
C ASN A 172 -18.28 21.98 -4.97
N CYS A 173 -17.09 22.18 -5.53
CA CYS A 173 -16.89 23.06 -6.68
C CYS A 173 -17.32 22.36 -7.97
N VAL A 174 -18.47 22.76 -8.49
CA VAL A 174 -19.04 22.25 -9.74
C VAL A 174 -18.82 23.21 -10.89
N PRO A 175 -18.59 22.72 -12.12
CA PRO A 175 -18.39 23.57 -13.28
C PRO A 175 -19.66 24.33 -13.64
N THR A 176 -19.48 25.51 -14.23
CA THR A 176 -20.54 26.33 -14.82
C THR A 176 -20.27 26.53 -16.32
N CYS A 177 -21.29 26.97 -17.06
CA CYS A 177 -21.13 27.21 -18.50
C CYS A 177 -20.11 28.34 -18.75
N PRO A 178 -19.20 28.21 -19.73
CA PRO A 178 -19.23 27.27 -20.86
C PRO A 178 -18.58 25.90 -20.61
N LEU A 179 -17.93 25.68 -19.45
CA LEU A 179 -17.19 24.45 -19.16
C LEU A 179 -18.13 23.24 -19.01
N GLY A 180 -19.27 23.42 -18.37
CA GLY A 180 -20.28 22.39 -18.21
C GLY A 180 -21.37 22.80 -17.23
N CYS A 181 -22.46 22.04 -17.18
CA CYS A 181 -23.50 22.23 -16.18
C CYS A 181 -23.98 20.85 -15.70
N PRO A 182 -23.69 20.47 -14.44
CA PRO A 182 -24.16 19.20 -13.91
C PRO A 182 -25.68 19.12 -13.94
N HIS A 183 -26.22 18.00 -14.45
CA HIS A 183 -27.67 17.80 -14.62
C HIS A 183 -28.34 18.88 -15.49
N GLY A 184 -27.62 19.37 -16.51
CA GLY A 184 -28.14 20.31 -17.47
C GLY A 184 -27.28 20.40 -18.73
N ARG A 185 -27.63 21.33 -19.61
CA ARG A 185 -26.94 21.60 -20.88
C ARG A 185 -26.60 23.07 -20.98
N CYS A 186 -25.38 23.35 -21.46
CA CYS A 186 -24.93 24.72 -21.67
C CYS A 186 -25.39 25.26 -23.02
N PHE A 187 -25.86 26.50 -23.00
CA PHE A 187 -26.10 27.29 -24.21
C PHE A 187 -24.96 28.26 -24.47
N LEU A 188 -24.84 28.69 -25.73
CA LEU A 188 -23.82 29.65 -26.20
C LEU A 188 -23.88 31.00 -25.48
N ASN A 189 -25.01 31.34 -24.86
CA ASN A 189 -25.19 32.54 -24.06
C ASN A 189 -24.68 32.40 -22.61
N GLY A 190 -23.99 31.31 -22.26
CA GLY A 190 -23.51 31.03 -20.92
C GLY A 190 -24.60 30.59 -19.94
N THR A 191 -25.85 30.39 -20.40
CA THR A 191 -26.95 29.94 -19.54
C THR A 191 -27.01 28.43 -19.48
N CYS A 192 -27.26 27.88 -18.30
CA CYS A 192 -27.56 26.46 -18.15
C CYS A 192 -29.06 26.18 -18.26
N GLN A 193 -29.43 25.20 -19.08
CA GLN A 193 -30.77 24.61 -19.09
C GLN A 193 -30.74 23.30 -18.32
N CYS A 194 -31.50 23.23 -17.22
CA CYS A 194 -31.55 22.05 -16.39
C CYS A 194 -32.34 20.90 -17.02
N ASP A 195 -31.91 19.68 -16.73
CA ASP A 195 -32.62 18.46 -17.10
C ASP A 195 -33.95 18.35 -16.35
N LYS A 196 -34.86 17.47 -16.81
CA LYS A 196 -36.17 17.30 -16.20
C LYS A 196 -36.05 16.92 -14.72
N GLY A 197 -36.72 17.67 -13.84
CA GLY A 197 -36.68 17.48 -12.40
C GLY A 197 -35.56 18.25 -11.70
N TYR A 198 -34.78 19.04 -12.43
CA TYR A 198 -33.79 19.98 -11.90
C TYR A 198 -34.20 21.41 -12.25
N GLU A 199 -33.81 22.34 -11.40
CA GLU A 199 -34.04 23.78 -11.57
C GLU A 199 -32.74 24.56 -11.36
N LEU A 200 -32.70 25.78 -11.89
CA LEU A 200 -31.56 26.67 -11.67
C LEU A 200 -31.52 27.07 -10.19
N ASP A 201 -30.34 27.00 -9.59
CA ASP A 201 -30.09 27.55 -8.25
C ASP A 201 -30.43 29.05 -8.20
N GLY A 202 -30.57 29.62 -7.01
CA GLY A 202 -30.77 31.06 -6.80
C GLY A 202 -29.72 31.92 -7.49
N SER A 203 -28.47 31.45 -7.62
CA SER A 203 -27.40 32.13 -8.37
C SER A 203 -27.52 31.97 -9.90
N ARG A 204 -28.39 31.06 -10.39
CA ARG A 204 -28.62 30.70 -11.80
C ARG A 204 -27.39 30.18 -12.57
N LEU A 205 -26.38 29.70 -11.85
CA LEU A 205 -25.11 29.24 -12.44
C LEU A 205 -25.02 27.71 -12.58
N PHE A 206 -25.79 26.96 -11.80
CA PHE A 206 -25.83 25.49 -11.83
C PHE A 206 -27.25 24.98 -11.58
N CYS A 207 -27.46 23.69 -11.87
CA CYS A 207 -28.74 23.02 -11.64
C CYS A 207 -28.77 22.28 -10.31
N GLN A 208 -29.82 22.50 -9.54
CA GLN A 208 -30.15 21.78 -8.32
C GLN A 208 -31.38 20.90 -8.51
N PRO A 209 -31.50 19.77 -7.82
CA PRO A 209 -32.69 18.91 -7.93
C PRO A 209 -33.93 19.59 -7.35
N GLN A 210 -35.06 19.42 -8.02
CA GLN A 210 -36.36 19.92 -7.58
C GLN A 210 -37.04 18.89 -6.66
N CYS A 211 -37.37 19.30 -5.43
CA CYS A 211 -38.16 18.48 -4.50
C CYS A 211 -39.55 19.11 -4.33
N ASN A 212 -40.60 18.39 -4.76
CA ASN A 212 -41.99 18.88 -4.81
C ASN A 212 -42.58 19.21 -3.43
N GLN A 213 -42.02 18.64 -2.36
CA GLN A 213 -42.28 19.01 -0.97
C GLN A 213 -40.94 19.51 -0.42
N THR A 214 -40.93 20.66 0.25
CA THR A 214 -39.74 21.17 0.93
C THR A 214 -39.20 20.08 1.84
N CYS A 215 -37.98 19.60 1.58
CA CYS A 215 -37.34 18.60 2.41
C CYS A 215 -37.36 19.04 3.89
N GLY A 216 -37.50 18.08 4.80
CA GLY A 216 -37.62 18.36 6.22
C GLY A 216 -36.35 18.95 6.85
N HIS A 217 -36.41 19.23 8.14
CA HIS A 217 -35.23 19.71 8.89
C HIS A 217 -34.07 18.70 8.80
N ASN A 218 -32.86 19.18 8.49
CA ASN A 218 -31.66 18.37 8.22
C ASN A 218 -31.79 17.38 7.05
N GLU A 219 -32.66 17.66 6.07
CA GLU A 219 -32.71 16.92 4.81
C GLU A 219 -32.24 17.78 3.63
N VAL A 220 -31.60 17.14 2.66
CA VAL A 220 -31.10 17.73 1.43
C VAL A 220 -31.72 16.99 0.25
N CYS A 221 -32.15 17.75 -0.76
CA CYS A 221 -32.62 17.20 -2.02
C CYS A 221 -31.39 16.71 -2.80
N MET A 222 -31.22 15.39 -2.92
CA MET A 222 -30.08 14.81 -3.67
C MET A 222 -30.46 14.48 -5.10
N GLU A 223 -31.73 14.11 -5.32
CA GLU A 223 -32.31 13.72 -6.60
C GLU A 223 -33.72 14.31 -6.70
N PRO A 224 -34.26 14.50 -7.92
CA PRO A 224 -35.61 15.05 -8.09
C PRO A 224 -36.65 14.24 -7.31
N GLY A 225 -37.40 14.92 -6.44
CA GLY A 225 -38.45 14.30 -5.61
C GLY A 225 -37.96 13.40 -4.47
N LYS A 226 -36.65 13.35 -4.17
CA LYS A 226 -36.09 12.49 -3.12
C LYS A 226 -35.21 13.28 -2.14
N CYS A 227 -35.73 13.39 -0.92
CA CYS A 227 -35.02 13.99 0.21
C CYS A 227 -34.23 12.91 0.98
N THR A 228 -32.96 13.16 1.22
CA THR A 228 -32.11 12.34 2.09
C THR A 228 -31.59 13.18 3.23
N CYS A 229 -31.15 12.58 4.33
CA CYS A 229 -30.54 13.33 5.41
C CYS A 229 -29.27 14.06 4.92
N ALA A 230 -29.06 15.26 5.46
CA ALA A 230 -27.85 16.04 5.27
C ALA A 230 -26.62 15.25 5.73
N GLU A 231 -25.45 15.66 5.27
CA GLU A 231 -24.20 15.02 5.67
C GLU A 231 -24.04 15.05 7.20
N GLY A 232 -23.71 13.90 7.78
CA GLY A 232 -23.65 13.74 9.23
C GLY A 232 -25.01 13.56 9.91
N PHE A 233 -26.10 13.28 9.16
CA PHE A 233 -27.41 12.93 9.71
C PHE A 233 -27.95 11.61 9.12
N VAL A 234 -28.79 10.89 9.87
CA VAL A 234 -29.45 9.63 9.46
C VAL A 234 -30.91 9.58 9.89
N LYS A 235 -31.72 8.80 9.17
CA LYS A 235 -33.09 8.47 9.59
C LYS A 235 -33.02 7.39 10.69
N GLY A 236 -33.73 7.59 11.79
CA GLY A 236 -33.78 6.65 12.90
C GLY A 236 -34.36 5.28 12.49
N LEU A 237 -33.81 4.18 13.03
CA LEU A 237 -34.03 2.81 12.54
C LEU A 237 -35.32 2.10 13.02
N ARG A 238 -36.08 2.60 14.00
CA ARG A 238 -37.33 1.98 14.47
C ARG A 238 -38.30 3.01 15.04
N GLU A 239 -39.56 2.98 14.57
CA GLU A 239 -40.75 3.75 15.03
C GLU A 239 -40.61 5.29 15.12
N SER A 240 -39.41 5.82 14.96
CA SER A 240 -39.02 7.23 15.03
C SER A 240 -39.08 7.97 13.70
N ALA A 241 -39.84 7.50 12.71
CA ALA A 241 -40.06 8.25 11.46
C ALA A 241 -40.65 9.65 11.74
N ALA A 242 -41.23 9.87 12.92
CA ALA A 242 -41.71 11.16 13.42
C ALA A 242 -40.61 12.15 13.84
N LEU A 243 -39.37 11.71 14.08
CA LEU A 243 -38.27 12.55 14.60
C LEU A 243 -37.32 13.10 13.51
N GLY A 244 -37.56 12.78 12.24
CA GLY A 244 -36.77 13.30 11.11
C GLY A 244 -35.31 12.81 11.08
N CYS A 245 -34.42 13.61 10.49
CA CYS A 245 -33.00 13.30 10.37
C CYS A 245 -32.22 13.68 11.63
N GLN A 246 -31.63 12.68 12.28
CA GLN A 246 -30.87 12.81 13.53
C GLN A 246 -29.37 12.88 13.27
N PRO A 247 -28.60 13.66 14.05
CA PRO A 247 -27.17 13.79 13.85
C PRO A 247 -26.44 12.47 14.17
N ILE A 248 -25.39 12.21 13.40
CA ILE A 248 -24.46 11.08 13.54
C ILE A 248 -23.26 11.57 14.34
N CYS A 249 -22.87 10.82 15.36
CA CYS A 249 -21.62 11.01 16.08
C CYS A 249 -20.76 9.75 15.93
N ILE A 250 -19.57 9.88 15.32
CA ILE A 250 -18.58 8.80 15.20
C ILE A 250 -17.25 9.29 15.81
N PRO A 251 -16.74 8.67 16.88
CA PRO A 251 -17.36 7.57 17.63
C PRO A 251 -18.66 8.03 18.32
N ASP A 252 -19.50 7.06 18.69
CA ASP A 252 -20.73 7.33 19.43
C ASP A 252 -20.44 8.12 20.72
N CYS A 253 -21.41 8.93 21.16
CA CYS A 253 -21.23 9.86 22.28
C CYS A 253 -20.99 9.15 23.62
N GLY A 254 -21.34 7.86 23.73
CA GLY A 254 -21.16 7.09 24.95
C GLY A 254 -22.11 7.59 26.04
N TYR A 255 -21.57 8.24 27.07
CA TYR A 255 -22.36 8.82 28.17
C TYR A 255 -22.83 10.24 27.88
N GLY A 256 -23.46 10.42 26.72
CA GLY A 256 -23.99 11.69 26.26
C GLY A 256 -24.94 11.49 25.09
N TYR A 257 -25.50 12.58 24.59
CA TYR A 257 -26.32 12.58 23.39
C TYR A 257 -25.71 13.46 22.30
N CYS A 258 -25.95 13.08 21.04
CA CYS A 258 -25.47 13.79 19.86
C CYS A 258 -26.38 15.00 19.62
N VAL A 259 -25.83 16.21 19.74
CA VAL A 259 -26.58 17.48 19.55
C VAL A 259 -26.42 18.04 18.14
N ALA A 260 -25.32 17.72 17.48
CA ALA A 260 -25.02 18.03 16.09
C ALA A 260 -24.03 16.99 15.55
N PRO A 261 -23.78 16.91 14.23
CA PRO A 261 -22.85 15.93 13.66
C PRO A 261 -21.49 15.98 14.37
N ASN A 262 -21.05 14.83 14.89
CA ASN A 262 -19.82 14.67 15.69
C ASN A 262 -19.70 15.62 16.91
N GLN A 263 -20.81 16.14 17.42
CA GLN A 263 -20.85 16.99 18.60
C GLN A 263 -21.72 16.36 19.69
N CYS A 264 -21.07 15.93 20.76
CA CYS A 264 -21.76 15.34 21.91
C CYS A 264 -21.93 16.35 23.05
N GLU A 265 -23.04 16.21 23.76
CA GLU A 265 -23.27 16.81 25.06
C GLU A 265 -23.31 15.69 26.11
N CYS A 266 -22.52 15.85 27.18
CA CYS A 266 -22.32 14.79 28.17
C CYS A 266 -23.39 14.83 29.26
N PHE A 267 -23.79 13.66 29.75
CA PHE A 267 -24.67 13.60 30.90
C PHE A 267 -23.98 14.20 32.15
N PRO A 268 -24.75 14.72 33.13
CA PRO A 268 -24.17 15.24 34.37
C PRO A 268 -23.25 14.22 35.05
N GLY A 269 -22.03 14.65 35.41
CA GLY A 269 -20.99 13.79 35.99
C GLY A 269 -20.05 13.11 34.98
N TYR A 270 -20.28 13.30 33.68
CA TYR A 270 -19.39 12.83 32.60
C TYR A 270 -18.71 14.02 31.90
N HIS A 271 -17.50 13.81 31.42
CA HIS A 271 -16.68 14.84 30.78
C HIS A 271 -16.35 14.46 29.33
N LYS A 272 -16.13 15.46 28.48
CA LYS A 272 -15.67 15.23 27.11
C LYS A 272 -14.26 14.65 27.14
N ARG A 273 -14.03 13.61 26.35
CA ARG A 273 -12.72 12.98 26.17
C ARG A 273 -11.71 14.01 25.68
N ILE A 274 -10.49 13.96 26.21
CA ILE A 274 -9.41 14.85 25.77
C ILE A 274 -9.01 14.48 24.34
N ASN A 275 -9.06 15.47 23.45
CA ASN A 275 -8.91 15.32 22.00
C ASN A 275 -9.95 14.40 21.32
N GLY A 276 -11.11 14.17 21.97
CA GLY A 276 -12.22 13.41 21.42
C GLY A 276 -13.55 14.16 21.53
N THR A 277 -14.58 13.62 20.89
CA THR A 277 -15.94 14.16 20.92
C THR A 277 -16.86 13.37 21.86
N SER A 278 -16.48 12.14 22.23
CA SER A 278 -17.23 11.24 23.11
C SER A 278 -17.15 11.63 24.58
N CYS A 279 -18.18 11.29 25.35
CA CYS A 279 -18.28 11.54 26.78
C CYS A 279 -17.81 10.33 27.59
N GLU A 280 -16.96 10.57 28.59
CA GLU A 280 -16.42 9.54 29.47
C GLU A 280 -16.52 9.94 30.95
N ASN A 281 -16.57 8.92 31.81
CA ASN A 281 -16.46 9.15 33.26
C ASN A 281 -14.99 9.51 33.57
N GLY A 282 -14.78 10.49 34.44
CA GLY A 282 -13.53 11.23 34.69
C GLY A 282 -12.33 10.44 35.23
N PHE A 283 -12.27 9.12 35.03
CA PHE A 283 -11.09 8.29 35.26
C PHE A 283 -10.56 7.78 33.92
N TYR A 284 -9.43 8.34 33.49
CA TYR A 284 -8.73 8.04 32.23
C TYR A 284 -8.50 6.54 32.02
N LYS A 285 -9.21 5.95 31.05
CA LYS A 285 -8.72 4.78 30.29
C LYS A 285 -8.97 5.00 28.81
N ARG A 286 -7.88 4.92 28.05
CA ARG A 286 -7.78 5.23 26.62
C ARG A 286 -8.37 4.07 25.79
N CYS A 287 -9.69 3.91 25.77
CA CYS A 287 -10.35 2.97 24.83
C CYS A 287 -10.44 3.61 23.43
N GLU A 288 -9.36 3.54 22.64
CA GLU A 288 -9.42 3.86 21.20
C GLU A 288 -9.88 2.61 20.43
N ASN A 289 -10.65 2.78 19.35
CA ASN A 289 -11.17 1.69 18.50
C ASN A 289 -12.03 0.62 19.22
N GLY A 290 -12.71 1.03 20.30
CA GLY A 290 -13.56 0.15 21.09
C GLY A 290 -14.55 0.93 21.95
N PHE A 291 -15.47 0.20 22.57
CA PHE A 291 -16.47 0.71 23.52
C PHE A 291 -16.08 0.30 24.93
N ARG A 292 -16.34 1.15 25.92
CA ARG A 292 -16.05 0.81 27.32
C ARG A 292 -17.12 -0.17 27.83
N ALA A 293 -16.72 -1.36 28.28
CA ALA A 293 -17.65 -2.28 28.97
C ALA A 293 -17.73 -1.98 30.47
N ASN A 294 -16.62 -1.63 31.10
CA ASN A 294 -16.54 -1.27 32.52
C ASN A 294 -15.38 -0.29 32.78
N GLU A 295 -15.09 0.02 34.05
CA GLU A 295 -14.00 0.92 34.45
C GLU A 295 -12.58 0.45 34.05
N THR A 296 -12.41 -0.78 33.53
CA THR A 296 -11.12 -1.42 33.23
C THR A 296 -11.03 -2.05 31.84
N THR A 297 -12.13 -2.44 31.23
CA THR A 297 -12.17 -3.23 30.00
C THR A 297 -12.79 -2.46 28.85
N CYS A 298 -12.13 -2.52 27.70
CA CYS A 298 -12.65 -2.04 26.43
C CYS A 298 -13.10 -3.26 25.60
N VAL A 299 -14.32 -3.22 25.08
CA VAL A 299 -14.82 -4.11 24.04
C VAL A 299 -14.36 -3.56 22.69
N CYS A 300 -13.48 -4.28 22.03
CA CYS A 300 -12.87 -3.80 20.79
C CYS A 300 -13.78 -3.99 19.57
N GLN A 301 -13.67 -3.08 18.61
CA GLN A 301 -14.35 -3.20 17.32
C GLN A 301 -13.74 -4.36 16.51
N ASN A 302 -14.47 -4.84 15.49
CA ASN A 302 -14.00 -5.92 14.63
C ASN A 302 -12.63 -5.60 14.01
N GLY A 303 -11.70 -6.55 14.11
CA GLY A 303 -10.32 -6.38 13.65
C GLY A 303 -9.39 -5.70 14.65
N PHE A 304 -9.85 -5.45 15.89
CA PHE A 304 -9.02 -4.95 16.99
C PHE A 304 -9.09 -5.88 18.20
N ARG A 305 -8.00 -5.92 18.97
CA ARG A 305 -7.89 -6.72 20.19
C ARG A 305 -7.44 -5.86 21.37
N TYR A 306 -7.90 -6.21 22.56
CA TYR A 306 -7.57 -5.49 23.78
C TYR A 306 -6.11 -5.72 24.16
N ASP A 307 -5.37 -4.65 24.40
CA ASP A 307 -4.00 -4.69 24.88
C ASP A 307 -3.91 -4.14 26.31
N ASN A 308 -3.38 -4.96 27.21
CA ASN A 308 -3.33 -4.65 28.64
C ASN A 308 -2.31 -3.54 28.98
N ASN A 309 -1.22 -3.42 28.21
CA ASN A 309 -0.17 -2.43 28.46
C ASN A 309 -0.64 -1.01 28.12
N THR A 310 -1.43 -0.88 27.07
CA THR A 310 -1.99 0.39 26.61
C THR A 310 -3.41 0.64 27.13
N ALA A 311 -4.06 -0.38 27.70
CA ALA A 311 -5.46 -0.36 28.11
C ALA A 311 -6.40 0.13 26.99
N SER A 312 -6.09 -0.26 25.74
CA SER A 312 -6.73 0.20 24.51
C SER A 312 -6.91 -0.96 23.52
N CYS A 313 -7.65 -0.73 22.43
CA CYS A 313 -7.79 -1.70 21.36
C CYS A 313 -6.76 -1.43 20.24
N LEU A 314 -5.80 -2.35 20.12
CA LEU A 314 -4.80 -2.33 19.06
C LEU A 314 -5.27 -3.16 17.86
N PRO A 315 -4.84 -2.82 16.63
CA PRO A 315 -5.16 -3.61 15.44
C PRO A 315 -4.77 -5.08 15.61
N ASP A 316 -5.64 -5.97 15.15
CA ASP A 316 -5.41 -7.41 15.15
C ASP A 316 -5.11 -7.89 13.72
N CYS A 317 -3.98 -8.58 13.58
CA CYS A 317 -3.53 -9.19 12.34
C CYS A 317 -3.50 -10.72 12.42
N GLY A 318 -3.94 -11.31 13.54
CA GLY A 318 -3.78 -12.74 13.82
C GLY A 318 -2.31 -13.19 13.80
N ASP A 319 -2.08 -14.45 13.45
CA ASP A 319 -0.74 -15.10 13.43
C ASP A 319 0.12 -14.70 12.21
N ASN A 320 -0.42 -13.89 11.30
CA ASN A 320 0.28 -13.55 10.06
C ASN A 320 1.33 -12.44 10.24
N CYS A 321 1.48 -11.86 11.43
CA CYS A 321 2.30 -10.67 11.70
C CYS A 321 3.53 -10.89 12.60
N GLU A 322 4.04 -12.11 12.76
CA GLU A 322 5.10 -12.42 13.75
C GLU A 322 6.41 -11.63 13.58
N ASN A 323 6.76 -11.24 12.35
CA ASN A 323 7.98 -10.49 12.01
C ASN A 323 7.67 -9.06 11.54
N GLY A 324 6.65 -8.45 12.14
CA GLY A 324 6.29 -7.08 11.88
C GLY A 324 5.42 -6.48 12.97
N VAL A 325 4.97 -5.26 12.73
CA VAL A 325 4.03 -4.53 13.56
C VAL A 325 2.70 -4.42 12.83
N CYS A 326 1.61 -4.85 13.48
CA CYS A 326 0.26 -4.67 12.96
C CYS A 326 -0.11 -3.18 13.03
N ILE A 327 -0.25 -2.52 11.89
CA ILE A 327 -0.53 -1.07 11.80
C ILE A 327 -2.01 -0.77 11.54
N SER A 328 -2.73 -1.71 10.94
CA SER A 328 -4.19 -1.72 10.80
C SER A 328 -4.67 -3.18 10.67
N PRO A 329 -5.97 -3.46 10.81
CA PRO A 329 -6.47 -4.84 10.69
C PRO A 329 -6.00 -5.49 9.39
N GLY A 330 -5.35 -6.66 9.48
CA GLY A 330 -4.78 -7.40 8.33
C GLY A 330 -3.58 -6.73 7.63
N ASN A 331 -3.00 -5.66 8.19
CA ASN A 331 -1.94 -4.88 7.58
C ASN A 331 -0.71 -4.79 8.49
N CYS A 332 0.38 -5.43 8.05
CA CYS A 332 1.64 -5.50 8.77
C CYS A 332 2.72 -4.61 8.14
N ARG A 333 3.41 -3.85 8.98
CA ARG A 333 4.70 -3.23 8.66
C ARG A 333 5.80 -4.18 9.11
N CYS A 334 6.50 -4.80 8.17
CA CYS A 334 7.55 -5.76 8.48
C CYS A 334 8.77 -5.12 9.16
N PHE A 335 9.48 -5.89 9.97
CA PHE A 335 10.75 -5.50 10.58
C PHE A 335 11.87 -5.41 9.53
N ASN A 336 13.00 -4.83 9.93
CA ASN A 336 14.16 -4.69 9.06
C ASN A 336 14.64 -6.06 8.54
N GLY A 337 14.90 -6.16 7.24
CA GLY A 337 15.31 -7.41 6.61
C GLY A 337 14.18 -8.40 6.33
N TYR A 338 12.92 -8.01 6.57
CA TYR A 338 11.73 -8.75 6.15
C TYR A 338 10.96 -7.97 5.08
N VAL A 339 10.36 -8.69 4.15
CA VAL A 339 9.49 -8.13 3.11
C VAL A 339 8.10 -8.73 3.23
N ARG A 340 7.09 -7.92 2.92
CA ARG A 340 5.71 -8.37 2.96
C ARG A 340 5.42 -9.26 1.76
N ASN A 341 5.07 -10.52 2.03
CA ASN A 341 4.51 -11.45 1.08
C ASN A 341 3.06 -11.76 1.50
N ARG A 342 2.09 -11.20 0.75
CA ARG A 342 0.65 -11.24 1.10
C ARG A 342 0.38 -10.66 2.50
N GLU A 343 0.01 -11.50 3.45
CA GLU A 343 -0.27 -11.11 4.84
C GLU A 343 0.92 -11.37 5.78
N LYS A 344 1.98 -12.05 5.30
CA LYS A 344 3.12 -12.46 6.11
C LYS A 344 4.37 -11.63 5.83
N CYS A 345 5.21 -11.49 6.84
CA CYS A 345 6.54 -10.91 6.73
C CYS A 345 7.58 -12.02 6.56
N GLU A 346 8.11 -12.17 5.35
CA GLU A 346 9.11 -13.18 5.00
C GLU A 346 10.51 -12.59 5.04
N ALA A 347 11.46 -13.36 5.55
CA ALA A 347 12.84 -12.94 5.66
C ALA A 347 13.50 -12.77 4.29
N VAL A 348 14.38 -11.78 4.19
CA VAL A 348 15.18 -11.49 2.99
C VAL A 348 16.60 -11.98 3.19
N CYS A 349 17.11 -12.73 2.21
CA CYS A 349 18.50 -13.17 2.15
C CYS A 349 19.12 -12.62 0.86
N ASP A 350 20.05 -11.67 0.97
CA ASP A 350 20.55 -10.84 -0.14
C ASP A 350 21.16 -11.67 -1.29
N ARG A 351 21.75 -12.82 -0.96
CA ARG A 351 22.36 -13.76 -1.92
C ARG A 351 21.55 -15.04 -2.14
N GLY A 352 20.37 -15.11 -1.52
CA GLY A 352 19.57 -16.34 -1.43
C GLY A 352 20.25 -17.45 -0.63
N CYS A 353 19.55 -18.57 -0.50
CA CYS A 353 20.00 -19.73 0.29
C CYS A 353 20.37 -20.96 -0.55
N GLY A 354 20.26 -20.87 -1.88
CA GLY A 354 20.37 -22.00 -2.80
C GLY A 354 19.12 -22.90 -2.77
N PHE A 355 19.13 -23.97 -3.57
CA PHE A 355 17.98 -24.88 -3.72
C PHE A 355 17.65 -25.71 -2.47
N TYR A 356 18.65 -25.94 -1.61
CA TYR A 356 18.54 -26.78 -0.41
C TYR A 356 18.44 -25.94 0.87
N GLY A 357 17.97 -24.70 0.73
CA GLY A 357 17.92 -23.73 1.81
C GLY A 357 16.70 -22.85 1.73
N LYS A 358 16.10 -22.57 2.89
CA LYS A 358 15.02 -21.59 3.04
C LYS A 358 15.53 -20.39 3.82
N CYS A 359 15.16 -19.17 3.44
CA CYS A 359 15.45 -18.00 4.28
C CYS A 359 14.51 -18.00 5.49
N ILE A 360 15.08 -18.15 6.70
CA ILE A 360 14.33 -18.27 7.96
C ILE A 360 14.44 -17.03 8.84
N ALA A 361 15.48 -16.21 8.63
CA ALA A 361 15.64 -14.88 9.22
C ALA A 361 16.51 -14.02 8.27
N PRO A 362 16.58 -12.69 8.45
CA PRO A 362 17.32 -11.81 7.56
C PRO A 362 18.77 -12.28 7.39
N ASN A 363 19.17 -12.60 6.16
CA ASN A 363 20.47 -13.18 5.84
C ASN A 363 20.85 -14.45 6.62
N VAL A 364 19.87 -15.23 7.09
CA VAL A 364 20.05 -16.54 7.74
C VAL A 364 19.28 -17.60 6.98
N CYS A 365 20.03 -18.54 6.43
CA CYS A 365 19.50 -19.69 5.72
C CYS A 365 19.29 -20.87 6.66
N GLY A 366 18.14 -21.51 6.59
CA GLY A 366 17.89 -22.83 7.15
C GLY A 366 18.21 -23.89 6.10
N CYS A 367 19.28 -24.64 6.30
CA CYS A 367 19.73 -25.69 5.40
C CYS A 367 19.18 -27.04 5.82
N ALA A 368 18.57 -27.76 4.88
CA ALA A 368 18.06 -29.11 5.10
C ALA A 368 17.99 -29.89 3.78
N ILE A 369 18.15 -31.21 3.88
CA ILE A 369 17.98 -32.12 2.73
C ILE A 369 16.50 -32.37 2.47
N VAL A 370 15.72 -32.51 3.55
CA VAL A 370 14.28 -32.78 3.52
C VAL A 370 13.55 -31.60 4.15
N PRO A 371 12.50 -31.07 3.51
CA PRO A 371 11.68 -30.01 4.10
C PRO A 371 11.01 -30.51 5.39
N GLY A 372 11.03 -29.68 6.42
CA GLY A 372 10.56 -30.00 7.77
C GLY A 372 10.25 -28.73 8.57
N PRO A 373 9.99 -28.84 9.88
CA PRO A 373 9.84 -27.65 10.72
C PRO A 373 11.16 -26.88 10.77
N GLU A 374 11.11 -25.55 10.86
CA GLU A 374 12.31 -24.69 10.83
C GLU A 374 13.30 -25.01 11.97
N SER A 375 12.81 -25.59 13.07
CA SER A 375 13.64 -26.10 14.18
C SER A 375 14.60 -27.21 13.77
N SER A 376 14.31 -27.94 12.69
CA SER A 376 15.16 -29.03 12.17
C SER A 376 16.24 -28.55 11.20
N TYR A 377 16.22 -27.26 10.82
CA TYR A 377 17.12 -26.74 9.80
C TYR A 377 18.45 -26.30 10.41
N GLN A 378 19.56 -26.67 9.77
CA GLN A 378 20.87 -26.14 10.14
C GLN A 378 20.94 -24.66 9.77
N LYS A 379 21.06 -23.80 10.77
CA LYS A 379 21.16 -22.35 10.58
C LYS A 379 22.51 -22.00 9.94
N CYS A 380 22.46 -21.07 8.98
CA CYS A 380 23.59 -20.63 8.19
C CYS A 380 23.47 -19.12 7.93
N ALA A 381 23.98 -18.31 8.85
CA ALA A 381 24.02 -16.86 8.70
C ALA A 381 25.13 -16.44 7.74
N MET A 382 24.79 -15.55 6.79
CA MET A 382 25.73 -15.02 5.79
C MET A 382 26.40 -16.09 4.91
N GLY A 383 25.71 -17.21 4.69
CA GLY A 383 26.17 -18.33 3.86
C GLY A 383 25.06 -18.91 2.99
N MET A 384 25.35 -20.01 2.29
CA MET A 384 24.40 -20.71 1.40
C MET A 384 24.30 -22.18 1.77
N CYS A 385 23.25 -22.86 1.34
CA CYS A 385 23.05 -24.28 1.62
C CYS A 385 23.61 -25.16 0.48
N SER A 386 24.40 -26.16 0.85
CA SER A 386 24.91 -27.19 -0.05
C SER A 386 23.86 -28.26 -0.36
N SER A 387 24.12 -29.10 -1.37
CA SER A 387 23.27 -30.25 -1.72
C SER A 387 23.12 -31.29 -0.61
N LEU A 388 24.01 -31.27 0.40
CA LEU A 388 23.90 -32.10 1.59
C LEU A 388 23.10 -31.43 2.71
N GLY A 389 22.40 -30.32 2.42
CA GLY A 389 21.66 -29.57 3.43
C GLY A 389 22.56 -28.94 4.50
N ARG A 390 23.84 -28.69 4.18
CA ARG A 390 24.83 -28.10 5.11
C ARG A 390 25.19 -26.67 4.74
N CYS A 391 25.51 -25.87 5.76
CA CYS A 391 25.98 -24.50 5.59
C CYS A 391 27.33 -24.44 4.84
N ARG A 392 27.40 -23.60 3.81
CA ARG A 392 28.59 -23.32 3.00
C ARG A 392 28.88 -21.82 3.01
N CYS A 393 30.12 -21.47 3.35
CA CYS A 393 30.58 -20.09 3.39
C CYS A 393 31.17 -19.64 2.06
N LEU A 394 31.19 -18.31 1.86
CA LEU A 394 31.87 -17.66 0.74
C LEU A 394 33.40 -17.77 0.91
N GLU A 395 34.12 -17.57 -0.18
CA GLU A 395 35.58 -17.56 -0.17
C GLU A 395 36.13 -16.53 0.82
N GLY A 396 37.19 -16.90 1.54
CA GLY A 396 37.78 -16.07 2.60
C GLY A 396 37.01 -16.07 3.93
N LYS A 397 35.88 -16.79 4.03
CA LYS A 397 35.14 -16.96 5.28
C LYS A 397 35.14 -18.42 5.72
N MET A 398 35.22 -18.65 7.02
CA MET A 398 35.08 -19.96 7.63
C MET A 398 33.74 -20.07 8.37
N ARG A 399 33.29 -21.31 8.50
CA ARG A 399 32.09 -21.63 9.26
C ARG A 399 32.42 -21.67 10.75
N PHE A 400 31.65 -20.93 11.54
CA PHE A 400 31.66 -20.99 13.00
C PHE A 400 30.23 -21.20 13.50
N ILE A 401 29.95 -22.43 13.96
CA ILE A 401 28.63 -22.86 14.43
C ILE A 401 27.56 -22.64 13.34
N ASP A 402 26.68 -21.67 13.55
CA ASP A 402 25.55 -21.32 12.71
C ASP A 402 25.85 -20.16 11.73
N LYS A 403 27.10 -19.69 11.62
CA LYS A 403 27.45 -18.47 10.85
C LYS A 403 28.71 -18.62 10.01
N CYS A 404 28.81 -17.79 8.97
CA CYS A 404 30.00 -17.63 8.14
C CYS A 404 30.73 -16.31 8.47
N MET A 405 31.94 -16.41 9.00
CA MET A 405 32.72 -15.29 9.53
C MET A 405 34.15 -15.30 8.97
N SER A 406 34.84 -14.16 8.97
CA SER A 406 36.27 -14.15 8.64
C SER A 406 37.07 -14.80 9.79
N PRO A 407 38.16 -15.53 9.49
CA PRO A 407 38.96 -16.21 10.50
C PRO A 407 39.37 -15.31 11.68
N ASP A 408 39.74 -14.06 11.40
CA ASP A 408 40.23 -13.10 12.40
C ASP A 408 39.14 -12.65 13.41
N THR A 409 37.86 -12.83 13.09
CA THR A 409 36.73 -12.35 13.90
C THR A 409 36.14 -13.41 14.83
N VAL A 410 36.51 -14.68 14.66
CA VAL A 410 35.91 -15.81 15.38
C VAL A 410 36.24 -15.75 16.88
N THR A 411 37.51 -15.55 17.21
CA THR A 411 37.99 -15.49 18.60
C THR A 411 37.38 -14.30 19.34
N THR A 412 37.33 -13.14 18.69
CA THR A 412 36.69 -11.94 19.24
C THR A 412 35.20 -12.18 19.51
N TYR A 413 34.46 -12.75 18.55
CA TYR A 413 33.03 -13.04 18.74
C TYR A 413 32.77 -13.98 19.93
N ALA A 414 33.54 -15.07 20.05
CA ALA A 414 33.40 -16.01 21.15
C ALA A 414 33.71 -15.37 22.52
N SER A 415 34.64 -14.42 22.57
CA SER A 415 34.97 -13.68 23.80
C SER A 415 33.98 -12.57 24.17
N VAL A 416 33.38 -11.91 23.17
CA VAL A 416 32.50 -10.74 23.38
C VAL A 416 31.10 -11.15 23.81
N ASP A 417 30.59 -12.28 23.31
CA ASP A 417 29.23 -12.76 23.62
C ASP A 417 29.24 -14.28 23.92
N PRO A 418 29.83 -14.69 25.06
CA PRO A 418 30.00 -16.11 25.39
C PRO A 418 28.67 -16.83 25.63
N THR A 419 27.65 -16.13 26.12
CA THR A 419 26.32 -16.69 26.37
C THR A 419 25.63 -17.04 25.04
N ARG A 420 25.72 -16.17 24.04
CA ARG A 420 25.16 -16.43 22.71
C ARG A 420 25.95 -17.49 21.93
N ALA A 421 27.28 -17.51 22.08
CA ALA A 421 28.11 -18.55 21.49
C ALA A 421 27.74 -19.93 22.07
N ASN A 422 27.62 -20.05 23.40
CA ASN A 422 27.22 -21.29 24.06
C ASN A 422 25.81 -21.74 23.67
N SER A 423 24.83 -20.84 23.60
CA SER A 423 23.47 -21.22 23.19
C SER A 423 23.42 -21.70 21.75
N SER A 424 24.18 -21.08 20.84
CA SER A 424 24.29 -21.50 19.45
C SER A 424 24.97 -22.87 19.31
N LEU A 425 26.03 -23.11 20.11
CA LEU A 425 26.72 -24.41 20.18
C LEU A 425 25.78 -25.54 20.63
N ILE A 426 25.03 -25.32 21.71
CA ILE A 426 24.08 -26.31 22.24
C ILE A 426 23.01 -26.63 21.19
N LEU A 427 22.44 -25.60 20.55
CA LEU A 427 21.41 -25.79 19.53
C LEU A 427 21.92 -26.61 18.34
N GLU A 428 23.16 -26.38 17.92
CA GLU A 428 23.77 -27.14 16.84
C GLU A 428 24.17 -28.56 17.25
N PHE A 429 24.64 -28.75 18.49
CA PHE A 429 24.90 -30.07 19.05
C PHE A 429 23.63 -30.92 19.07
N GLU A 430 22.52 -30.38 19.58
CA GLU A 430 21.24 -31.07 19.63
C GLU A 430 20.75 -31.48 18.23
N LEU A 431 20.90 -30.57 17.26
CA LEU A 431 20.47 -30.80 15.88
C LEU A 431 21.29 -31.88 15.15
N LEU A 432 22.61 -31.90 15.33
CA LEU A 432 23.49 -32.81 14.59
C LEU A 432 23.73 -34.15 15.30
N LEU A 433 23.81 -34.11 16.63
CA LEU A 433 24.30 -35.21 17.45
C LEU A 433 23.38 -35.56 18.63
N GLY A 434 22.55 -34.63 19.12
CA GLY A 434 21.74 -34.80 20.34
C GLY A 434 20.90 -36.07 20.36
N ARG A 435 20.31 -36.46 19.22
CA ARG A 435 19.56 -37.73 19.08
C ARG A 435 20.36 -39.00 19.40
N HIS A 436 21.69 -38.94 19.33
CA HIS A 436 22.59 -40.06 19.63
C HIS A 436 23.05 -40.06 21.09
N PHE A 437 22.85 -38.96 21.81
CA PHE A 437 23.15 -38.80 23.22
C PHE A 437 21.82 -38.74 23.98
N ILE A 438 21.19 -39.89 24.21
CA ILE A 438 20.15 -40.00 25.23
C ILE A 438 20.86 -39.88 26.59
N LEU A 439 21.08 -38.66 27.06
CA LEU A 439 21.37 -38.41 28.47
C LEU A 439 20.07 -38.74 29.21
N GLY A 440 20.07 -39.84 29.95
CA GLY A 440 18.91 -40.38 30.66
C GLY A 440 18.07 -39.30 31.33
N GLY A 441 16.92 -39.01 30.72
CA GLY A 441 16.00 -37.95 31.11
C GLY A 441 14.83 -37.81 30.14
N ALA A 442 14.45 -38.91 29.46
CA ALA A 442 13.28 -38.97 28.60
C ALA A 442 11.99 -39.16 29.42
N GLU A 443 11.73 -38.26 30.37
CA GLU A 443 10.41 -38.05 30.98
C GLU A 443 10.33 -36.60 31.47
N ARG A 444 10.11 -35.63 30.56
CA ARG A 444 9.58 -34.30 30.93
C ARG A 444 9.02 -33.41 29.81
N PHE A 445 8.80 -33.94 28.61
CA PHE A 445 8.14 -33.19 27.53
C PHE A 445 7.04 -34.00 26.82
N HIS A 446 6.17 -34.63 27.60
CA HIS A 446 4.83 -35.01 27.14
C HIS A 446 3.90 -35.20 28.34
N ASN A 447 3.54 -34.11 29.03
CA ASN A 447 2.28 -33.99 29.76
C ASN A 447 2.17 -32.62 30.43
N SER A 448 1.60 -31.66 29.70
CA SER A 448 0.83 -30.55 30.29
C SER A 448 -0.01 -29.90 29.18
N MET A 449 -0.98 -30.65 28.66
CA MET A 449 -2.11 -30.07 27.94
C MET A 449 -3.36 -30.91 28.21
N TRP A 450 -3.72 -31.00 29.49
CA TRP A 450 -5.03 -31.39 29.99
C TRP A 450 -5.32 -30.49 31.21
N TRP A 451 -6.22 -29.52 31.00
CA TRP A 451 -7.01 -28.75 31.97
C TRP A 451 -6.32 -28.01 33.13
N LEU A 452 -6.24 -26.68 33.02
CA LEU A 452 -6.95 -25.70 33.88
C LEU A 452 -6.74 -24.27 33.35
#